data_AF-A0A6B8QPD0-F1
#
_entry.id   AF-A0A6B8QPD0-F1
#
_cell.length_a   1.000
_cell.length_b   1.000
_cell.length_c   1.000
_cell.angle_alpha   90.00
_cell.angle_beta   90.00
_cell.angle_gamma   90.00
#
_symmetry.space_group_name_H-M   'P 1'
#
loop_
_entity.id
_entity.type
_entity.pdbx_description
1 polymer ?
#
loop_
_entity_poly.entity_id
_entity_poly.type
_entity_poly.pdbx_seq_one_letter_code
_entity_poly.pdbx_strand_id
1 'polypeptide(L)'
;MQKTYYSATTFLTLSINRHLYEGKHYVYVAESFYPYGKSNPKSSNPLLIYMDLYQPWQDRDEHDKFFLQHRLAVRKGVLAKEKDGTVLPRIANDLRRVADRVILEFFYPVVYRVNFDVSTAGRAGVTVAGSGLKGSSEFLIPDLNETEYELLFNDNYTHHFDKLREPCGYFGSKADAVIELLKWSP
;
A
#
# COMPACT_ATOMS: atom_id res chain seq x y z
N MET A 1 -13.86 20.32 8.52
CA MET A 1 -14.55 20.11 7.22
C MET A 1 -13.96 18.86 6.61
N GLN A 2 -14.77 17.83 6.43
CA GLN A 2 -14.35 16.57 5.83
C GLN A 2 -13.95 16.80 4.37
N LYS A 3 -12.78 16.30 3.99
CA LYS A 3 -12.29 16.33 2.61
C LYS A 3 -11.90 14.92 2.18
N THR A 4 -11.96 14.68 0.88
CA THR A 4 -11.55 13.41 0.29
C THR A 4 -10.07 13.47 -0.09
N TYR A 5 -9.35 12.43 0.28
CA TYR A 5 -7.94 12.23 0.02
C TYR A 5 -7.71 10.92 -0.72
N TYR A 6 -6.58 10.85 -1.43
CA TYR A 6 -6.24 9.70 -2.24
C TYR A 6 -4.81 9.22 -1.95
N SER A 7 -4.60 7.91 -2.05
CA SER A 7 -3.29 7.26 -2.05
C SER A 7 -3.26 6.16 -3.10
N ALA A 8 -2.08 5.74 -3.53
CA ALA A 8 -1.90 4.58 -4.38
C ALA A 8 -0.79 3.69 -3.81
N THR A 9 -0.98 2.37 -3.88
CA THR A 9 0.00 1.38 -3.45
C THR A 9 -0.16 0.08 -4.24
N THR A 10 0.60 -0.95 -3.93
CA THR A 10 0.47 -2.27 -4.56
C THR A 10 -0.51 -3.17 -3.82
N PHE A 11 -1.08 -4.12 -4.55
CA PHE A 11 -1.91 -5.17 -3.97
C PHE A 11 -1.16 -5.99 -2.90
N LEU A 12 0.15 -6.19 -3.06
CA LEU A 12 1.03 -6.78 -2.05
C LEU A 12 0.99 -6.03 -0.72
N THR A 13 1.17 -4.70 -0.77
CA THR A 13 1.19 -3.86 0.44
C THR A 13 -0.17 -3.88 1.13
N LEU A 14 -1.25 -3.81 0.37
CA LEU A 14 -2.61 -3.99 0.88
C LEU A 14 -2.74 -5.33 1.62
N SER A 15 -2.35 -6.44 0.98
CA SER A 15 -2.45 -7.80 1.54
C SER A 15 -1.65 -7.95 2.83
N ILE A 16 -0.41 -7.48 2.84
CA ILE A 16 0.46 -7.56 4.02
C ILE A 16 -0.14 -6.75 5.18
N ASN A 17 -0.58 -5.52 4.93
CA ASN A 17 -1.12 -4.67 5.99
C ASN A 17 -2.41 -5.25 6.59
N ARG A 18 -3.33 -5.71 5.74
CA ARG A 18 -4.59 -6.34 6.17
C ARG A 18 -4.36 -7.56 7.06
N HIS A 19 -3.52 -8.48 6.62
CA HIS A 19 -3.43 -9.78 7.27
C HIS A 19 -2.34 -9.88 8.34
N LEU A 20 -1.32 -9.02 8.29
CA LEU A 20 -0.11 -9.17 9.11
C LEU A 20 0.12 -7.99 10.04
N TYR A 21 -0.42 -6.82 9.70
CA TYR A 21 -0.30 -5.59 10.49
C TYR A 21 -1.66 -5.08 11.00
N GLU A 22 -2.57 -5.99 11.35
CA GLU A 22 -3.85 -5.68 12.00
C GLU A 22 -4.76 -4.75 11.19
N GLY A 23 -4.66 -4.76 9.85
CA GLY A 23 -5.44 -3.87 9.00
C GLY A 23 -5.03 -2.40 9.10
N LYS A 24 -3.84 -2.11 9.64
CA LYS A 24 -3.30 -0.75 9.75
C LYS A 24 -2.37 -0.45 8.60
N HIS A 25 -2.57 0.71 7.98
CA HIS A 25 -1.82 1.15 6.81
C HIS A 25 -1.09 2.47 7.11
N TYR A 26 0.23 2.46 6.87
CA TYR A 26 1.05 3.67 6.85
C TYR A 26 1.01 4.26 5.44
N VAL A 27 0.32 5.38 5.24
CA VAL A 27 0.04 5.92 3.90
C VAL A 27 0.24 7.42 3.81
N TYR A 28 0.87 7.85 2.73
CA TYR A 28 0.81 9.24 2.28
C TYR A 28 -0.45 9.43 1.44
N VAL A 29 -1.19 10.50 1.71
CA VAL A 29 -2.42 10.84 1.01
C VAL A 29 -2.36 12.28 0.47
N ALA A 30 -3.08 12.58 -0.62
CA ALA A 30 -3.20 13.91 -1.21
C ALA A 30 -4.67 14.33 -1.41
N GLU A 31 -4.96 15.63 -1.40
CA GLU A 31 -6.32 16.22 -1.46
C GLU A 31 -7.08 15.92 -2.77
N SER A 32 -6.44 15.28 -3.76
CA SER A 32 -7.05 14.80 -5.01
C SER A 32 -6.21 13.67 -5.59
N PHE A 33 -6.81 12.81 -6.43
CA PHE A 33 -6.07 11.74 -7.10
C PHE A 33 -4.94 12.31 -7.99
N TYR A 34 -5.24 13.41 -8.69
CA TYR A 34 -4.26 14.24 -9.36
C TYR A 34 -4.22 15.62 -8.69
N PRO A 35 -3.30 15.87 -7.73
CA PRO A 35 -3.19 17.16 -7.05
C PRO A 35 -2.50 18.20 -7.95
N TYR A 36 -3.15 18.58 -9.05
CA TYR A 36 -2.62 19.51 -10.04
C TYR A 36 -2.26 20.86 -9.42
N GLY A 37 -1.11 21.42 -9.80
CA GLY A 37 -0.62 22.70 -9.28
C GLY A 37 -0.15 22.65 -7.81
N LYS A 38 -0.16 21.48 -7.17
CA LYS A 38 0.41 21.28 -5.84
C LYS A 38 1.86 20.81 -5.93
N SER A 39 2.66 21.22 -4.96
CA SER A 39 4.07 20.84 -4.85
C SER A 39 4.26 19.50 -4.14
N ASN A 40 3.34 18.55 -4.30
CA ASN A 40 3.47 17.22 -3.70
C ASN A 40 4.66 16.49 -4.35
N PRO A 41 5.54 15.83 -3.58
CA PRO A 41 6.55 14.95 -4.16
C PRO A 41 5.90 13.78 -4.89
N LYS A 42 6.68 13.10 -5.73
CA LYS A 42 6.22 11.89 -6.41
C LYS A 42 5.71 10.82 -5.45
N SER A 43 6.35 10.67 -4.28
CA SER A 43 6.02 9.67 -3.25
C SER A 43 4.68 9.88 -2.54
N SER A 44 3.99 10.99 -2.79
CA SER A 44 2.63 11.26 -2.27
C SER A 44 1.67 11.78 -3.33
N ASN A 45 2.04 11.70 -4.61
CA ASN A 45 1.16 12.02 -5.72
C ASN A 45 0.50 10.71 -6.22
N PRO A 46 -0.80 10.48 -5.93
CA PRO A 46 -1.43 9.18 -6.19
C PRO A 46 -1.42 8.79 -7.67
N LEU A 47 -1.65 9.75 -8.58
CA LEU A 47 -1.58 9.50 -10.01
C LEU A 47 -0.17 9.05 -10.44
N LEU A 48 0.88 9.72 -9.97
CA LEU A 48 2.25 9.38 -10.38
C LEU A 48 2.67 8.01 -9.83
N ILE A 49 2.30 7.69 -8.59
CA ILE A 49 2.54 6.37 -8.01
C ILE A 49 1.75 5.30 -8.78
N TYR A 50 0.49 5.58 -9.09
CA TYR A 50 -0.34 4.67 -9.88
C TYR A 50 0.32 4.38 -11.25
N MET A 51 0.75 5.41 -11.96
CA MET A 51 1.37 5.26 -13.29
C MET A 51 2.71 4.49 -13.22
N ASP A 52 3.53 4.74 -12.20
CA ASP A 52 4.79 4.02 -11.97
C ASP A 52 4.58 2.52 -11.71
N LEU A 53 3.40 2.13 -11.23
CA LEU A 53 3.03 0.74 -10.98
C LEU A 53 2.28 0.12 -12.17
N TYR A 54 1.32 0.85 -12.72
CA TYR A 54 0.39 0.36 -13.74
C TYR A 54 1.09 0.08 -15.06
N GLN A 55 1.96 1.00 -15.51
CA GLN A 55 2.63 0.85 -16.80
C GLN A 55 3.52 -0.40 -16.85
N PRO A 56 4.51 -0.60 -15.95
CA PRO A 56 5.33 -1.81 -16.00
C PRO A 56 4.54 -3.09 -15.71
N TRP A 57 3.44 -2.99 -14.96
CA TRP A 57 2.56 -4.13 -14.70
C TRP A 57 1.83 -4.56 -15.98
N GLN A 58 1.28 -3.58 -16.72
CA GLN A 58 0.61 -3.79 -18.00
C GLN A 58 1.59 -4.31 -19.07
N ASP A 59 2.82 -3.79 -19.06
CA ASP A 59 3.90 -4.18 -19.98
C ASP A 59 4.55 -5.53 -19.62
N ARG A 60 4.18 -6.12 -18.47
CA ARG A 60 4.73 -7.38 -17.95
C ARG A 60 6.25 -7.31 -17.66
N ASP A 61 6.78 -6.13 -17.32
CA ASP A 61 8.20 -5.93 -16.99
C ASP A 61 8.49 -6.24 -15.52
N GLU A 62 8.91 -7.48 -15.24
CA GLU A 62 9.25 -7.95 -13.89
C GLU A 62 10.51 -7.31 -13.31
N HIS A 63 11.34 -6.70 -14.16
CA HIS A 63 12.63 -6.09 -13.78
C HIS A 63 12.55 -4.57 -13.65
N ASP A 64 11.35 -3.99 -13.80
CA ASP A 64 11.17 -2.56 -13.63
C ASP A 64 11.65 -2.09 -12.24
N LYS A 65 12.35 -0.95 -12.25
CA LYS A 65 12.96 -0.37 -11.05
C LYS A 65 11.96 -0.07 -9.94
N PHE A 66 10.70 0.25 -10.24
CA PHE A 66 9.68 0.55 -9.25
C PHE A 66 9.22 -0.69 -8.50
N PHE A 67 9.16 -1.84 -9.17
CA PHE A 67 8.90 -3.12 -8.51
C PHE A 67 10.06 -3.52 -7.61
N LEU A 68 11.31 -3.40 -8.09
CA LEU A 68 12.49 -3.63 -7.24
C LEU A 68 12.49 -2.72 -6.00
N GLN A 69 12.17 -1.45 -6.16
CA GLN A 69 12.03 -0.51 -5.05
C GLN A 69 10.90 -0.89 -4.08
N HIS A 70 9.75 -1.37 -4.59
CA HIS A 70 8.65 -1.84 -3.75
C HIS A 70 9.02 -3.10 -2.97
N ARG A 71 9.70 -4.07 -3.59
CA ARG A 71 10.22 -5.25 -2.88
C ARG A 71 11.13 -4.84 -1.72
N LEU A 72 12.04 -3.90 -1.97
CA LEU A 72 12.93 -3.34 -0.94
C LEU A 72 12.14 -2.59 0.17
N ALA A 73 11.12 -1.81 -0.19
CA ALA A 73 10.28 -1.10 0.76
C ALA A 73 9.51 -2.06 1.67
N VAL A 74 8.90 -3.12 1.10
CA VAL A 74 8.22 -4.17 1.85
C VAL A 74 9.19 -4.87 2.79
N ARG A 75 10.39 -5.24 2.33
CA ARG A 75 11.42 -5.86 3.19
C ARG A 75 11.81 -4.96 4.36
N LYS A 76 12.01 -3.67 4.11
CA LYS A 76 12.30 -2.70 5.18
C LYS A 76 11.15 -2.61 6.18
N GLY A 77 9.91 -2.59 5.70
CA GLY A 77 8.71 -2.61 6.55
C GLY A 77 8.64 -3.87 7.42
N VAL A 78 8.89 -5.04 6.84
CA VAL A 78 8.92 -6.33 7.56
C VAL A 78 10.00 -6.33 8.65
N LEU A 79 11.21 -5.84 8.36
CA LEU A 79 12.29 -5.75 9.34
C LEU A 79 11.95 -4.78 10.48
N ALA A 80 11.29 -3.66 10.18
CA ALA A 80 10.83 -2.74 11.22
C ALA A 80 9.81 -3.40 12.14
N LYS A 81 8.87 -4.17 11.56
CA LYS A 81 7.82 -4.91 12.27
C LYS A 81 8.33 -6.15 13.02
N GLU A 82 9.45 -6.72 12.60
CA GLU A 82 10.17 -7.73 13.37
C GLU A 82 10.83 -7.09 14.59
N LYS A 83 11.50 -5.94 14.40
CA LYS A 83 12.21 -5.22 15.46
C LYS A 83 11.28 -4.70 16.56
N ASP A 84 10.07 -4.28 16.21
CA ASP A 84 9.07 -3.80 17.18
C ASP A 84 8.22 -4.92 17.81
N GLY A 85 8.42 -6.18 17.40
CA GLY A 85 7.72 -7.35 17.93
C GLY A 85 6.33 -7.60 17.33
N THR A 86 5.86 -6.77 16.38
CA THR A 86 4.58 -6.99 15.68
C THR A 86 4.57 -8.30 14.89
N VAL A 87 5.74 -8.71 14.37
CA VAL A 87 5.92 -9.93 13.58
C VAL A 87 7.03 -10.80 14.17
N LEU A 88 6.74 -12.09 14.36
CA LEU A 88 7.73 -13.05 14.83
C LEU A 88 8.84 -13.26 13.79
N PRO A 89 10.10 -13.54 14.19
CA PRO A 89 11.22 -13.69 13.26
C PRO A 89 11.00 -14.70 12.13
N ARG A 90 10.32 -15.83 12.43
CA ARG A 90 9.96 -16.84 11.41
C ARG A 90 9.05 -16.25 10.32
N ILE A 91 8.00 -15.54 10.73
CA ILE A 91 7.06 -14.88 9.83
C ILE A 91 7.75 -13.76 9.04
N ALA A 92 8.64 -13.00 9.69
CA ALA A 92 9.44 -11.97 9.02
C ALA A 92 10.38 -12.55 7.95
N ASN A 93 11.00 -13.71 8.21
CA ASN A 93 11.82 -14.39 7.22
C ASN A 93 11.00 -14.83 5.99
N ASP A 94 9.84 -15.42 6.22
CA ASP A 94 8.95 -15.85 5.14
C ASP A 94 8.39 -14.65 4.35
N LEU A 95 8.03 -13.55 5.02
CA LEU A 95 7.62 -12.31 4.35
C LEU A 95 8.71 -11.68 3.50
N ARG A 96 9.98 -11.77 3.93
CA ARG A 96 11.10 -11.31 3.10
C ARG A 96 11.21 -12.16 1.83
N ARG A 97 10.99 -13.48 1.91
CA ARG A 97 10.92 -14.35 0.73
C ARG A 97 9.75 -13.99 -0.19
N VAL A 98 8.57 -13.72 0.37
CA VAL A 98 7.41 -13.23 -0.39
C VAL A 98 7.77 -11.92 -1.11
N ALA A 99 8.33 -10.96 -0.39
CA ALA A 99 8.75 -9.69 -0.98
C ALA A 99 9.75 -9.87 -2.12
N ASP A 100 10.67 -10.83 -2.03
CA ASP A 100 11.68 -11.08 -3.07
C ASP A 100 11.12 -11.84 -4.29
N ARG A 101 10.09 -12.68 -4.13
CA ARG A 101 9.69 -13.68 -5.14
C ARG A 101 8.25 -13.63 -5.60
N VAL A 102 7.39 -12.81 -4.97
CA VAL A 102 5.98 -12.76 -5.33
C VAL A 102 5.81 -12.43 -6.81
N ILE A 103 4.88 -13.09 -7.48
CA ILE A 103 4.57 -12.87 -8.89
C ILE A 103 4.11 -11.43 -9.18
N LEU A 104 4.22 -11.04 -10.45
CA LEU A 104 3.95 -9.68 -10.93
C LEU A 104 2.53 -9.19 -10.58
N GLU A 105 1.56 -10.09 -10.55
CA GLU A 105 0.14 -9.83 -10.29
C GLU A 105 -0.09 -9.08 -8.96
N PHE A 106 0.78 -9.29 -7.96
CA PHE A 106 0.72 -8.58 -6.68
C PHE A 106 1.22 -7.13 -6.72
N PHE A 107 1.81 -6.69 -7.83
CA PHE A 107 2.20 -5.30 -8.05
C PHE A 107 1.11 -4.46 -8.72
N TYR A 108 -0.04 -5.07 -9.03
CA TYR A 108 -1.18 -4.32 -9.54
C TYR A 108 -1.52 -3.15 -8.59
N PRO A 109 -1.64 -1.92 -9.10
CA PRO A 109 -1.88 -0.75 -8.28
C PRO A 109 -3.30 -0.74 -7.72
N VAL A 110 -3.40 -0.36 -6.45
CA VAL A 110 -4.65 -0.16 -5.72
C VAL A 110 -4.73 1.29 -5.28
N VAL A 111 -5.92 1.90 -5.37
CA VAL A 111 -6.13 3.30 -4.96
C VAL A 111 -7.00 3.35 -3.72
N TYR A 112 -6.55 4.07 -2.70
CA TYR A 112 -7.33 4.36 -1.50
C TYR A 112 -8.05 5.68 -1.67
N ARG A 113 -9.36 5.71 -1.40
CA ARG A 113 -10.14 6.92 -1.17
C ARG A 113 -10.41 7.06 0.31
N VAL A 114 -9.87 8.09 0.93
CA VAL A 114 -9.94 8.33 2.37
C VAL A 114 -10.74 9.60 2.61
N ASN A 115 -11.77 9.54 3.46
CA ASN A 115 -12.54 10.73 3.84
C ASN A 115 -12.12 11.16 5.24
N PHE A 116 -11.36 12.26 5.32
CA PHE A 116 -10.72 12.68 6.56
C PHE A 116 -10.97 14.16 6.83
N ASP A 117 -11.24 14.51 8.10
CA ASP A 117 -11.33 15.90 8.53
C ASP A 117 -9.96 16.40 9.01
N VAL A 118 -9.33 17.26 8.21
CA VAL A 118 -8.01 17.85 8.49
C VAL A 118 -7.96 18.60 9.81
N SER A 119 -9.07 19.14 10.30
CA SER A 119 -9.10 19.81 11.61
C SER A 119 -8.88 18.86 12.80
N THR A 120 -8.96 17.55 12.55
CA THR A 120 -8.63 16.49 13.51
C THR A 120 -7.18 15.98 13.35
N ALA A 121 -6.45 16.47 12.34
CA ALA A 121 -5.04 16.14 12.14
C ALA A 121 -4.23 16.61 13.36
N GLY A 122 -3.46 15.68 13.95
CA GLY A 122 -2.77 15.86 15.24
C GLY A 122 -3.44 15.19 16.43
N ARG A 123 -4.75 14.89 16.40
CA ARG A 123 -5.43 14.09 17.45
C ARG A 123 -5.57 12.60 17.09
N ALA A 124 -5.54 12.28 15.80
CA ALA A 124 -5.68 10.93 15.25
C ALA A 124 -4.37 10.34 14.70
N GLY A 125 -3.20 10.83 15.15
CA GLY A 125 -1.90 10.38 14.63
C GLY A 125 -1.55 10.86 13.20
N VAL A 126 -2.48 11.53 12.52
CA VAL A 126 -2.24 12.14 11.21
C VAL A 126 -1.26 13.30 11.33
N THR A 127 -0.14 13.19 10.64
CA THR A 127 0.92 14.20 10.61
C THR A 127 0.87 14.89 9.25
N VAL A 128 0.90 16.24 9.23
CA VAL A 128 1.16 16.97 7.99
C VAL A 128 2.51 16.47 7.47
N ALA A 129 2.49 15.77 6.35
CA ALA A 129 3.70 15.28 5.74
C ALA A 129 4.35 16.47 5.03
N GLY A 130 5.05 17.29 5.80
CA GLY A 130 5.75 18.47 5.31
C GLY A 130 7.00 18.07 4.53
N SER A 131 6.86 17.28 3.47
CA SER A 131 7.99 16.99 2.59
C SER A 131 8.33 18.25 1.78
N GLY A 132 9.14 19.11 2.40
CA GLY A 132 9.99 20.11 1.76
C GLY A 132 9.37 21.31 1.03
N LEU A 133 8.08 21.35 0.67
CA LEU A 133 7.59 22.34 -0.30
C LEU A 133 6.35 23.13 0.14
N LYS A 134 6.48 24.46 0.13
CA LYS A 134 5.37 25.40 0.26
C LYS A 134 4.33 25.11 -0.82
N GLY A 135 3.09 24.82 -0.43
CA GLY A 135 2.00 24.48 -1.35
C GLY A 135 1.73 22.98 -1.56
N SER A 136 2.39 22.08 -0.80
CA SER A 136 2.00 20.67 -0.71
C SER A 136 0.65 20.51 -0.01
N SER A 137 -0.06 19.44 -0.36
CA SER A 137 -1.38 19.05 0.18
C SER A 137 -1.36 17.64 0.79
N GLU A 138 -0.16 17.12 1.05
CA GLU A 138 0.01 15.74 1.49
C GLU A 138 -0.09 15.57 3.02
N PHE A 139 -0.65 14.45 3.44
CA PHE A 139 -0.73 14.03 4.83
C PHE A 139 -0.17 12.62 4.96
N LEU A 140 0.47 12.34 6.08
CA LEU A 140 0.85 11.00 6.47
C LEU A 140 -0.13 10.49 7.52
N ILE A 141 -0.75 9.35 7.24
CA ILE A 141 -1.61 8.63 8.18
C ILE A 141 -0.87 7.35 8.56
N PRO A 142 -0.34 7.23 9.79
CA PRO A 142 0.51 6.09 10.17
C PRO A 142 -0.28 4.81 10.42
N ASP A 143 -1.54 4.93 10.83
CA ASP A 143 -2.40 3.82 11.27
C ASP A 143 -3.80 3.92 10.64
N LEU A 144 -3.86 4.07 9.30
CA LEU A 144 -5.14 4.09 8.59
C LEU A 144 -5.81 2.71 8.67
N ASN A 145 -7.03 2.66 9.19
CA ASN A 145 -7.83 1.44 9.37
C ASN A 145 -8.65 1.10 8.11
N GLU A 146 -8.97 -0.18 7.92
CA GLU A 146 -9.80 -0.66 6.79
C GLU A 146 -11.17 0.03 6.68
N THR A 147 -11.74 0.47 7.80
CA THR A 147 -13.03 1.17 7.82
C THR A 147 -12.94 2.64 7.41
N GLU A 148 -11.73 3.19 7.29
CA GLU A 148 -11.47 4.61 7.01
C GLU A 148 -11.20 4.89 5.53
N TYR A 149 -11.13 3.84 4.69
CA TYR A 149 -10.91 3.98 3.26
C TYR A 149 -11.81 3.09 2.42
N GLU A 150 -12.04 3.54 1.20
CA GLU A 150 -12.60 2.73 0.13
C GLU A 150 -11.51 2.39 -0.89
N LEU A 151 -11.55 1.16 -1.42
CA LEU A 151 -10.69 0.77 -2.53
C LEU A 151 -11.35 1.18 -3.84
N LEU A 152 -10.66 2.01 -4.63
CA LEU A 152 -11.06 2.34 -5.98
C LEU A 152 -10.28 1.47 -6.97
N PHE A 153 -11.02 0.62 -7.67
CA PHE A 153 -10.55 -0.18 -8.79
C PHE A 153 -11.54 0.01 -9.93
N ASN A 154 -11.19 0.77 -10.96
CA ASN A 154 -12.05 0.83 -12.15
C ASN A 154 -11.24 0.98 -13.43
N ASP A 155 -10.60 -0.11 -13.81
CA ASP A 155 -10.35 -0.50 -15.19
C ASP A 155 -11.03 -1.86 -15.48
N ASN A 156 -12.30 -1.95 -15.08
CA ASN A 156 -13.42 -2.58 -15.81
C ASN A 156 -13.28 -3.87 -16.65
N TYR A 157 -12.27 -4.76 -16.54
CA TYR A 157 -12.21 -5.92 -17.45
C TYR A 157 -11.59 -7.26 -17.02
N THR A 158 -11.35 -7.56 -15.74
CA THR A 158 -10.65 -8.83 -15.43
C THR A 158 -11.22 -9.62 -14.26
N HIS A 159 -12.14 -10.53 -14.61
CA HIS A 159 -12.35 -11.82 -13.92
C HIS A 159 -11.04 -12.59 -13.60
N HIS A 160 -9.90 -12.20 -14.18
CA HIS A 160 -8.58 -12.74 -13.86
C HIS A 160 -8.11 -12.45 -12.43
N PHE A 161 -8.61 -11.39 -11.79
CA PHE A 161 -8.16 -10.98 -10.46
C PHE A 161 -9.23 -11.14 -9.38
N ASP A 162 -10.35 -11.80 -9.67
CA ASP A 162 -11.31 -12.22 -8.63
C ASP A 162 -10.59 -13.05 -7.53
N LYS A 163 -9.56 -13.83 -7.94
CA LYS A 163 -8.67 -14.57 -7.02
C LYS A 163 -7.67 -13.71 -6.26
N LEU A 164 -7.35 -12.51 -6.74
CA LEU A 164 -6.57 -11.53 -5.97
C LEU A 164 -7.48 -10.73 -5.05
N ARG A 165 -8.70 -10.36 -5.47
CA ARG A 165 -9.68 -9.67 -4.59
C ARG A 165 -10.01 -10.48 -3.34
N GLU A 166 -9.98 -11.81 -3.48
CA GLU A 166 -10.11 -12.75 -2.39
C GLU A 166 -8.85 -13.61 -2.26
N PRO A 167 -7.72 -13.11 -1.69
CA PRO A 167 -6.72 -14.02 -1.16
C PRO A 167 -7.38 -14.68 0.05
N CYS A 168 -8.15 -15.73 -0.18
CA CYS A 168 -8.77 -16.64 0.77
C CYS A 168 -9.10 -16.03 2.16
N GLY A 169 -10.02 -15.05 2.20
CA GLY A 169 -10.69 -14.62 3.42
C GLY A 169 -9.79 -14.01 4.52
N TYR A 170 -10.43 -13.69 5.66
CA TYR A 170 -9.70 -13.41 6.89
C TYR A 170 -8.91 -14.67 7.26
N PHE A 171 -7.61 -14.70 7.00
CA PHE A 171 -6.75 -15.77 7.47
C PHE A 171 -6.89 -15.89 9.00
N GLY A 172 -7.08 -17.12 9.49
CA GLY A 172 -7.23 -17.39 10.92
C GLY A 172 -6.00 -17.00 11.75
N SER A 173 -4.85 -16.81 11.09
CA SER A 173 -3.62 -16.33 11.70
C SER A 173 -2.68 -15.63 10.71
N LYS A 174 -1.70 -14.87 11.24
CA LYS A 174 -0.60 -14.31 10.44
C LYS A 174 0.22 -15.40 9.73
N ALA A 175 0.30 -16.60 10.30
CA ALA A 175 1.05 -17.71 9.70
C ALA A 175 0.36 -18.24 8.44
N ASP A 176 -0.96 -18.41 8.48
CA ASP A 176 -1.74 -18.89 7.33
C ASP A 176 -1.67 -17.89 6.17
N ALA A 177 -1.79 -16.60 6.47
CA ALA A 177 -1.65 -15.53 5.50
C ALA A 177 -0.31 -15.60 4.74
N VAL A 178 0.79 -15.82 5.47
CA VAL A 178 2.12 -15.92 4.86
C VAL A 178 2.29 -17.21 4.07
N ILE A 179 1.75 -18.34 4.56
CA ILE A 179 1.76 -19.61 3.81
C ILE A 179 1.07 -19.45 2.47
N GLU A 180 -0.08 -18.78 2.42
CA GLU A 180 -0.78 -18.52 1.15
C GLU A 180 0.01 -17.59 0.23
N LEU A 181 0.59 -16.50 0.76
CA LEU A 181 1.45 -15.61 -0.04
C LEU A 181 2.69 -16.32 -0.59
N LEU A 182 3.26 -17.27 0.16
CA LEU A 182 4.39 -18.06 -0.30
C LEU A 182 4.06 -18.95 -1.49
N LYS A 183 2.82 -19.41 -1.66
CA LYS A 183 2.39 -20.18 -2.85
C LYS A 183 2.51 -19.38 -4.14
N TRP A 184 2.40 -18.05 -4.03
CA TRP A 184 2.56 -17.10 -5.13
C TRP A 184 3.99 -16.57 -5.26
N SER A 185 4.95 -17.21 -4.58
CA SER A 185 6.35 -16.76 -4.47
C SER A 185 7.34 -17.91 -4.79
N PRO A 186 7.36 -18.41 -6.05
CA PRO A 186 8.16 -19.55 -6.47
C PRO A 186 9.68 -19.40 -6.20
#